data_AF-A0A7W9GG71-F1
#
_entry.id   AF-A0A7W9GG71-F1
#
_cell.length_a   1.000
_cell.length_b   1.000
_cell.length_c   1.000
_cell.angle_alpha   90.00
_cell.angle_beta   90.00
_cell.angle_gamma   90.00
#
_symmetry.space_group_name_H-M   'P 1'
#
loop_
_entity.id
_entity.type
_entity.pdbx_description
1 polymer ?
#
loop_
_entity_poly.entity_id
_entity_poly.type
_entity_poly.pdbx_seq_one_letter_code
_entity_poly.pdbx_strand_id
1 'polypeptide(L)'
;MKDDVYDYDQQLYDRSFLNCYQRQAMVMLAERVPDLPLAFYNCLVGGDDIADQVIRLGRPKYDFQSRLLDPAALARVGVAREYVPFDTYAQARDLVIDTARRAGYVILFVDVYYLPHTPEYRTDHVVHTITLTSYADGHWSILDDNRASVLCRYAYPEDVIAAAYDNGKLRHVSWFPAGPYDAAAAVTGSAAAFSEVLRAYDDTYALLEGVEDLLGTRWITPARTIALLYDAFSVYEGSRACLRAFVARQPAYADVEPALADLVGRCRDIRNQLMIGKAIGQVDAFRVAAACAELRAAEEDTLKLLRGQGGA
;
A
#
# COMPACT_ATOMS: atom_id res chain seq x y z
N MET A 1 -17.39 -20.46 -7.13
CA MET A 1 -16.81 -19.60 -8.17
C MET A 1 -15.34 -19.99 -8.33
N LYS A 2 -14.80 -20.05 -9.55
CA LYS A 2 -13.40 -20.42 -9.78
C LYS A 2 -12.55 -19.15 -9.73
N ASP A 3 -11.43 -19.18 -8.99
CA ASP A 3 -10.48 -18.08 -8.98
C ASP A 3 -9.75 -18.02 -10.33
N ASP A 4 -9.86 -16.88 -11.00
CA ASP A 4 -9.09 -16.53 -12.19
C ASP A 4 -8.01 -15.53 -11.77
N VAL A 5 -6.78 -16.00 -11.57
CA VAL A 5 -5.68 -15.22 -11.00
C VAL A 5 -5.27 -14.10 -11.95
N TYR A 6 -5.12 -12.90 -11.40
CA TYR A 6 -4.67 -11.74 -12.16
C TYR A 6 -3.14 -11.74 -12.32
N ASP A 7 -2.64 -11.53 -13.53
CA ASP A 7 -1.21 -11.63 -13.89
C ASP A 7 -0.28 -10.72 -13.06
N TYR A 8 -0.83 -9.69 -12.41
CA TYR A 8 -0.11 -8.73 -11.55
C TYR A 8 0.60 -9.32 -10.33
N ASP A 9 0.12 -10.43 -9.75
CA ASP A 9 0.64 -10.93 -8.47
C ASP A 9 2.12 -11.40 -8.52
N GLN A 10 2.78 -11.25 -9.68
CA GLN A 10 4.22 -11.44 -9.89
C GLN A 10 5.05 -10.14 -9.83
N GLN A 11 4.45 -8.95 -9.65
CA GLN A 11 5.14 -7.65 -9.81
C GLN A 11 5.06 -6.68 -8.61
N LEU A 12 6.21 -6.06 -8.34
CA LEU A 12 6.60 -4.84 -7.58
C LEU A 12 5.92 -4.42 -6.26
N TYR A 13 4.62 -4.65 -6.07
CA TYR A 13 3.86 -4.01 -4.99
C TYR A 13 3.52 -5.00 -3.89
N ASP A 14 4.38 -5.08 -2.88
CA ASP A 14 4.19 -5.96 -1.74
C ASP A 14 2.90 -5.59 -0.97
N ARG A 15 2.02 -6.59 -0.79
CA ARG A 15 0.79 -6.53 0.03
C ARG A 15 1.05 -6.09 1.48
N SER A 16 2.31 -6.06 1.89
CA SER A 16 2.75 -5.67 3.22
C SER A 16 2.56 -4.18 3.51
N PHE A 17 2.47 -3.32 2.50
CA PHE A 17 2.35 -1.86 2.71
C PHE A 17 1.05 -1.24 2.20
N LEU A 18 0.33 -1.95 1.33
CA LEU A 18 -0.87 -1.43 0.69
C LEU A 18 -2.13 -2.01 1.33
N ASN A 19 -3.10 -1.15 1.61
CA ASN A 19 -4.46 -1.59 1.88
C ASN A 19 -5.21 -1.96 0.61
N CYS A 20 -6.40 -2.56 0.73
CA CYS A 20 -7.18 -3.04 -0.41
C CYS A 20 -7.41 -1.93 -1.46
N TYR A 21 -7.74 -0.72 -1.01
CA TYR A 21 -7.94 0.44 -1.89
C TYR A 21 -6.64 0.84 -2.61
N GLN A 22 -5.55 1.00 -1.85
CA GLN A 22 -4.25 1.39 -2.39
C GLN A 22 -3.72 0.34 -3.36
N ARG A 23 -3.85 -0.95 -3.04
CA ARG A 23 -3.44 -2.04 -3.92
C ARG A 23 -4.22 -1.99 -5.23
N GLN A 24 -5.55 -1.96 -5.17
CA GLN A 24 -6.39 -1.88 -6.35
C GLN A 24 -6.06 -0.63 -7.19
N ALA A 25 -5.90 0.52 -6.56
CA ALA A 25 -5.47 1.75 -7.22
C ALA A 25 -4.11 1.59 -7.94
N MET A 26 -3.10 1.05 -7.25
CA MET A 26 -1.75 0.88 -7.78
C MET A 26 -1.69 -0.12 -8.93
N VAL A 27 -2.42 -1.24 -8.85
CA VAL A 27 -2.53 -2.21 -9.95
C VAL A 27 -3.03 -1.51 -11.21
N MET A 28 -4.17 -0.81 -11.10
CA MET A 28 -4.80 -0.17 -12.24
C MET A 28 -3.97 0.98 -12.80
N LEU A 29 -3.28 1.73 -11.93
CA LEU A 29 -2.38 2.81 -12.33
C LEU A 29 -1.11 2.28 -13.01
N ALA A 30 -0.50 1.21 -12.50
CA ALA A 30 0.73 0.65 -13.05
C ALA A 30 0.57 0.17 -14.50
N GLU A 31 -0.62 -0.31 -14.87
CA GLU A 31 -0.96 -0.70 -16.24
C GLU A 31 -1.05 0.47 -17.22
N ARG A 32 -1.28 1.69 -16.72
CA ARG A 32 -1.64 2.87 -17.53
C ARG A 32 -0.62 4.00 -17.43
N VAL A 33 0.23 3.98 -16.39
CA VAL A 33 1.15 5.06 -16.05
C VAL A 33 2.56 4.48 -15.93
N PRO A 34 3.34 4.46 -17.03
CA PRO A 34 4.67 3.82 -17.07
C PRO A 34 5.66 4.35 -16.03
N ASP A 35 5.52 5.62 -15.67
CA ASP A 35 6.39 6.32 -14.71
C ASP A 35 5.68 6.59 -13.38
N LEU A 36 4.66 5.78 -13.04
CA LEU A 36 4.01 5.81 -11.73
C LEU A 36 5.01 5.81 -10.55
N PRO A 37 6.14 5.09 -10.59
CA PRO A 37 7.08 5.14 -9.47
C PRO A 37 7.65 6.53 -9.16
N LEU A 38 7.60 7.49 -10.09
CA LEU A 38 7.98 8.88 -9.81
C LEU A 38 7.05 9.55 -8.79
N ALA A 39 5.85 9.02 -8.55
CA ALA A 39 4.94 9.50 -7.51
C ALA A 39 5.32 8.99 -6.10
N PHE A 40 6.26 8.04 -5.97
CA PHE A 40 6.58 7.42 -4.68
C PHE A 40 7.67 8.16 -3.89
N TYR A 41 8.05 9.37 -4.28
CA TYR A 41 9.08 10.15 -3.58
C TYR A 41 8.77 10.39 -2.09
N ASN A 42 7.50 10.42 -1.72
CA ASN A 42 7.04 10.63 -0.34
C ASN A 42 6.85 9.33 0.45
N CYS A 43 7.31 8.19 -0.08
CA CYS A 43 7.18 6.88 0.55
C CYS A 43 8.31 6.55 1.53
N LEU A 44 9.26 7.45 1.76
CA LEU A 44 10.22 7.35 2.87
C LEU A 44 9.50 7.66 4.19
N VAL A 45 8.90 6.63 4.80
CA VAL A 45 8.12 6.74 6.03
C VAL A 45 9.05 6.50 7.22
N GLY A 46 9.06 7.43 8.18
CA GLY A 46 9.85 7.31 9.41
C GLY A 46 9.43 6.11 10.26
N GLY A 47 10.40 5.43 10.87
CA GLY A 47 10.17 4.37 11.84
C GLY A 47 9.32 4.87 13.01
N ASP A 48 9.52 6.11 13.44
CA ASP A 48 8.72 6.75 14.50
C ASP A 48 7.23 6.87 14.13
N ASP A 49 6.89 7.26 12.89
CA ASP A 49 5.50 7.33 12.41
C ASP A 49 4.87 5.92 12.32
N ILE A 50 5.65 4.92 11.89
CA ILE A 50 5.20 3.52 11.88
C ILE A 50 4.93 3.02 13.30
N ALA A 51 5.84 3.28 14.26
CA ALA A 51 5.64 2.92 15.65
C ALA A 51 4.42 3.63 16.26
N ASP A 52 4.24 4.91 15.95
CA ASP A 52 3.10 5.70 16.42
C ASP A 52 1.77 5.09 15.97
N GLN A 53 1.62 4.87 14.66
CA GLN A 53 0.38 4.37 14.09
C GLN A 53 0.13 2.91 14.45
N VAL A 54 1.09 2.02 14.23
CA VAL A 54 0.88 0.57 14.35
C VAL A 54 0.96 0.13 15.81
N ILE A 55 1.99 0.55 16.55
CA ILE A 55 2.24 0.04 17.91
C ILE A 55 1.46 0.84 18.94
N ARG A 56 1.60 2.17 18.94
CA ARG A 56 1.01 3.04 19.98
C ARG A 56 -0.50 3.21 19.81
N LEU A 57 -0.95 3.54 18.60
CA LEU A 57 -2.38 3.70 18.29
C LEU A 57 -3.08 2.36 18.01
N GLY A 58 -2.33 1.28 17.79
CA GLY A 58 -2.89 -0.05 17.50
C GLY A 58 -3.63 -0.09 16.16
N ARG A 59 -3.29 0.80 15.23
CA ARG A 59 -3.91 0.87 13.91
C ARG A 59 -3.56 -0.41 13.14
N PRO A 60 -4.55 -1.14 12.62
CA PRO A 60 -4.28 -2.26 11.73
C PRO A 60 -3.42 -1.81 10.56
N LYS A 61 -2.54 -2.69 10.08
CA LYS A 61 -1.67 -2.40 8.93
C LYS A 61 -2.43 -1.86 7.72
N TYR A 62 -3.58 -2.43 7.42
CA TYR A 62 -4.43 -2.03 6.29
C TYR A 62 -5.11 -0.66 6.50
N ASP A 63 -5.07 -0.12 7.70
CA ASP A 63 -5.56 1.24 7.98
C ASP A 63 -4.41 2.26 8.07
N PHE A 64 -3.15 1.84 7.87
CA PHE A 64 -1.96 2.68 7.93
C PHE A 64 -2.08 3.86 6.95
N GLN A 65 -1.86 5.08 7.46
CA GLN A 65 -2.01 6.29 6.68
C GLN A 65 -0.68 6.64 6.00
N SER A 66 -0.49 6.13 4.78
CA SER A 66 0.64 6.50 3.93
C SER A 66 0.30 7.64 2.96
N ARG A 67 1.33 8.32 2.45
CA ARG A 67 1.21 9.37 1.42
C ARG A 67 1.25 8.84 -0.02
N LEU A 68 1.14 7.52 -0.21
CA LEU A 68 1.27 6.87 -1.52
C LEU A 68 0.29 7.40 -2.59
N LEU A 69 -0.95 7.71 -2.18
CA LEU A 69 -1.99 8.27 -3.05
C LEU A 69 -2.20 9.77 -2.82
N ASP A 70 -1.15 10.48 -2.43
CA ASP A 70 -1.17 11.93 -2.28
C ASP A 70 -1.48 12.61 -3.62
N PRO A 71 -2.50 13.50 -3.69
CA PRO A 71 -2.89 14.14 -4.95
C PRO A 71 -1.77 14.95 -5.60
N ALA A 72 -0.88 15.59 -4.83
CA ALA A 72 0.22 16.37 -5.40
C ALA A 72 1.31 15.44 -5.98
N ALA A 73 1.52 14.28 -5.38
CA ALA A 73 2.42 13.26 -5.92
C ALA A 73 1.88 12.66 -7.22
N LEU A 74 0.59 12.30 -7.26
CA LEU A 74 -0.07 11.78 -8.47
C LEU A 74 -0.10 12.82 -9.60
N ALA A 75 -0.34 14.09 -9.29
CA ALA A 75 -0.39 15.15 -10.29
C ALA A 75 0.94 15.32 -11.05
N ARG A 76 2.09 15.00 -10.43
CA ARG A 76 3.41 15.06 -11.08
C ARG A 76 3.57 14.03 -12.19
N VAL A 77 2.86 12.90 -12.08
CA VAL A 77 2.84 11.86 -13.11
C VAL A 77 1.60 11.97 -14.00
N GLY A 78 0.96 13.16 -14.03
CA GLY A 78 -0.21 13.42 -14.87
C GLY A 78 -1.45 12.68 -14.43
N VAL A 79 -1.59 12.33 -13.14
CA VAL A 79 -2.73 11.58 -12.61
C VAL A 79 -3.48 12.45 -11.60
N ALA A 80 -4.81 12.55 -11.74
CA ALA A 80 -5.65 13.07 -10.67
C ALA A 80 -6.31 11.92 -9.91
N ARG A 81 -6.83 12.21 -8.71
CA ARG A 81 -7.65 11.27 -7.95
C ARG A 81 -9.05 11.84 -7.81
N GLU A 82 -10.02 11.15 -8.39
CA GLU A 82 -11.43 11.43 -8.20
C GLU A 82 -11.96 10.53 -7.08
N TYR A 83 -12.73 11.13 -6.18
CA TYR A 83 -13.27 10.47 -4.99
C TYR A 83 -14.59 11.14 -4.62
N VAL A 84 -15.71 10.52 -5.04
CA VAL A 84 -17.02 11.16 -5.01
C VAL A 84 -17.99 10.31 -4.18
N PRO A 85 -18.68 10.88 -3.18
CA PRO A 85 -19.72 10.19 -2.42
C PRO A 85 -21.04 10.14 -3.19
N PHE A 86 -21.80 9.05 -3.00
CA PHE A 86 -23.21 8.94 -3.39
C PHE A 86 -24.01 8.26 -2.28
N ASP A 87 -25.32 8.52 -2.20
CA ASP A 87 -26.17 7.88 -1.21
C ASP A 87 -26.56 6.46 -1.61
N THR A 88 -26.70 6.22 -2.91
CA THR A 88 -27.08 4.93 -3.49
C THR A 88 -26.36 4.62 -4.80
N TYR A 89 -26.27 3.34 -5.14
CA TYR A 89 -25.73 2.86 -6.40
C TYR A 89 -26.52 3.40 -7.58
N ALA A 90 -27.85 3.53 -7.46
CA ALA A 90 -28.69 4.09 -8.50
C ALA A 90 -28.28 5.51 -8.91
N GLN A 91 -27.82 6.34 -7.95
CA GLN A 91 -27.29 7.68 -8.24
C GLN A 91 -25.91 7.63 -8.90
N ALA A 92 -25.06 6.69 -8.48
CA ALA A 92 -23.70 6.53 -8.98
C ALA A 92 -23.62 5.81 -10.34
N ARG A 93 -24.65 5.03 -10.68
CA ARG A 93 -24.63 3.99 -11.72
C ARG A 93 -24.09 4.47 -13.06
N ASP A 94 -24.65 5.56 -13.59
CA ASP A 94 -24.28 6.03 -14.92
C ASP A 94 -22.84 6.55 -14.95
N LEU A 95 -22.41 7.26 -13.88
CA LEU A 95 -21.01 7.67 -13.72
C LEU A 95 -20.08 6.45 -13.64
N VAL A 96 -20.46 5.42 -12.89
CA VAL A 96 -19.68 4.18 -12.73
C VAL A 96 -19.50 3.48 -14.08
N ILE A 97 -20.57 3.31 -14.86
CA ILE A 97 -20.54 2.71 -16.20
C ILE A 97 -19.68 3.54 -17.16
N ASP A 98 -19.91 4.84 -17.23
CA ASP A 98 -19.18 5.73 -18.14
C ASP A 98 -17.70 5.84 -17.76
N THR A 99 -17.39 5.79 -16.48
CA THR A 99 -16.01 5.82 -15.99
C THR A 99 -15.30 4.51 -16.29
N ALA A 100 -15.91 3.35 -16.01
CA ALA A 100 -15.34 2.06 -16.37
C ALA A 100 -15.06 1.96 -17.88
N ARG A 101 -15.95 2.49 -18.73
CA ARG A 101 -15.74 2.53 -20.19
C ARG A 101 -14.60 3.46 -20.62
N ARG A 102 -14.49 4.65 -20.03
CA ARG A 102 -13.50 5.66 -20.44
C ARG A 102 -12.12 5.46 -19.83
N ALA A 103 -12.07 5.20 -18.52
CA ALA A 103 -10.83 5.01 -17.76
C ALA A 103 -10.37 3.53 -17.73
N GLY A 104 -11.25 2.61 -18.11
CA GLY A 104 -11.01 1.17 -18.06
C GLY A 104 -11.27 0.54 -16.69
N TYR A 105 -11.57 1.34 -15.67
CA TYR A 105 -11.94 0.86 -14.33
C TYR A 105 -12.60 1.93 -13.48
N VAL A 106 -13.22 1.49 -12.38
CA VAL A 106 -13.69 2.33 -11.28
C VAL A 106 -13.66 1.52 -9.99
N ILE A 107 -13.25 2.14 -8.88
CA ILE A 107 -13.17 1.52 -7.57
C ILE A 107 -14.39 1.93 -6.76
N LEU A 108 -15.10 0.94 -6.21
CA LEU A 108 -16.25 1.15 -5.32
C LEU A 108 -15.90 0.79 -3.90
N PHE A 109 -16.35 1.61 -2.95
CA PHE A 109 -16.33 1.28 -1.53
C PHE A 109 -17.66 0.61 -1.16
N VAL A 110 -17.58 -0.65 -0.78
CA VAL A 110 -18.74 -1.54 -0.61
C VAL A 110 -18.69 -2.26 0.73
N ASP A 111 -19.78 -2.94 1.07
CA ASP A 111 -19.84 -3.90 2.16
C ASP A 111 -19.53 -5.32 1.66
N VAL A 112 -18.48 -5.91 2.20
CA VAL A 112 -18.00 -7.25 1.82
C VAL A 112 -19.01 -8.36 2.11
N TYR A 113 -19.95 -8.13 3.04
CA TYR A 113 -21.01 -9.08 3.42
C TYR A 113 -21.77 -9.63 2.21
N TYR A 114 -21.87 -8.84 1.14
CA TYR A 114 -22.62 -9.14 -0.08
C TYR A 114 -21.80 -9.79 -1.19
N LEU A 115 -20.50 -10.06 -0.98
CA LEU A 115 -19.58 -10.53 -2.02
C LEU A 115 -19.24 -12.03 -1.88
N PRO A 116 -19.84 -12.95 -2.66
CA PRO A 116 -19.74 -14.40 -2.49
C PRO A 116 -18.34 -15.03 -2.41
N HIS A 117 -17.33 -14.43 -3.04
CA HIS A 117 -15.96 -14.95 -3.03
C HIS A 117 -15.21 -14.74 -1.71
N THR A 118 -15.62 -13.76 -0.91
CA THR A 118 -14.90 -13.33 0.28
C THR A 118 -15.18 -14.26 1.47
N PRO A 119 -14.29 -14.34 2.47
CA PRO A 119 -14.56 -15.11 3.68
C PRO A 119 -15.69 -14.51 4.53
N GLU A 120 -15.91 -13.19 4.45
CA GLU A 120 -16.92 -12.45 5.22
C GLU A 120 -18.35 -12.55 4.63
N TYR A 121 -18.50 -13.20 3.47
CA TYR A 121 -19.80 -13.32 2.80
C TYR A 121 -20.87 -13.88 3.74
N ARG A 122 -21.89 -13.06 4.00
CA ARG A 122 -23.00 -13.33 4.92
C ARG A 122 -22.62 -13.55 6.39
N THR A 123 -21.38 -13.26 6.79
CA THR A 123 -20.95 -13.38 8.19
C THR A 123 -20.71 -12.03 8.83
N ASP A 124 -20.02 -11.11 8.14
CA ASP A 124 -19.53 -9.88 8.74
C ASP A 124 -19.70 -8.66 7.82
N HIS A 125 -20.08 -7.53 8.41
CA HIS A 125 -20.21 -6.24 7.73
C HIS A 125 -18.90 -5.44 7.85
N VAL A 126 -18.07 -5.50 6.81
CA VAL A 126 -16.75 -4.85 6.78
C VAL A 126 -16.66 -3.96 5.54
N VAL A 127 -16.09 -2.77 5.72
CA VAL A 127 -15.82 -1.85 4.61
C VAL A 127 -14.72 -2.45 3.75
N HIS A 128 -14.99 -2.57 2.46
CA HIS A 128 -14.06 -3.12 1.49
C HIS A 128 -14.08 -2.30 0.19
N THR A 129 -13.10 -2.54 -0.68
CA THR A 129 -13.09 -1.95 -2.02
C THR A 129 -13.09 -3.03 -3.08
N ILE A 130 -13.82 -2.80 -4.16
CA ILE A 130 -13.79 -3.63 -5.36
C ILE A 130 -13.49 -2.77 -6.58
N THR A 131 -12.81 -3.33 -7.57
CA THR A 131 -12.58 -2.64 -8.84
C THR A 131 -13.51 -3.21 -9.91
N LEU A 132 -14.36 -2.38 -10.48
CA LEU A 132 -15.19 -2.72 -11.64
C LEU A 132 -14.45 -2.35 -12.91
N THR A 133 -14.40 -3.24 -13.89
CA THR A 133 -13.61 -3.06 -15.13
C THR A 133 -14.44 -3.03 -16.40
N SER A 134 -15.53 -3.78 -16.47
CA SER A 134 -16.44 -3.78 -17.61
C SER A 134 -17.86 -4.17 -17.21
N TYR A 135 -18.83 -3.67 -17.97
CA TYR A 135 -20.25 -3.98 -17.78
C TYR A 135 -20.87 -4.44 -19.09
N ALA A 136 -21.47 -5.64 -19.08
CA ALA A 136 -22.16 -6.24 -20.22
C ALA A 136 -23.28 -7.16 -19.73
N ASP A 137 -24.42 -7.14 -20.43
CA ASP A 137 -25.56 -8.04 -20.19
C ASP A 137 -26.00 -8.13 -18.71
N GLY A 138 -26.05 -6.98 -18.03
CA GLY A 138 -26.46 -6.91 -16.61
C GLY A 138 -25.41 -7.39 -15.61
N HIS A 139 -24.19 -7.67 -16.07
CA HIS A 139 -23.10 -8.18 -15.24
C HIS A 139 -21.88 -7.25 -15.26
N TRP A 140 -21.22 -7.17 -14.11
CA TRP A 140 -19.95 -6.50 -13.90
C TRP A 140 -18.81 -7.51 -13.86
N SER A 141 -17.74 -7.23 -14.62
CA SER A 141 -16.44 -7.84 -14.39
C SER A 141 -15.72 -7.09 -13.29
N ILE A 142 -15.33 -7.80 -12.24
CA ILE A 142 -14.68 -7.23 -11.07
C ILE A 142 -13.26 -7.78 -10.89
N LEU A 143 -12.40 -6.96 -10.29
CA LEU A 143 -11.12 -7.36 -9.73
C LEU A 143 -11.20 -7.17 -8.22
N ASP A 144 -10.93 -8.25 -7.50
CA ASP A 144 -10.90 -8.23 -6.04
C ASP A 144 -10.07 -9.40 -5.49
N ASP A 145 -9.73 -9.32 -4.22
CA ASP A 145 -8.90 -10.29 -3.53
C ASP A 145 -9.70 -11.55 -3.13
N ASN A 146 -9.13 -12.72 -3.41
CA ASN A 146 -9.64 -13.98 -2.90
C ASN A 146 -9.29 -14.17 -1.40
N ARG A 147 -9.68 -15.32 -0.83
CA ARG A 147 -9.41 -15.67 0.57
C ARG A 147 -7.92 -15.74 0.94
N ALA A 148 -7.05 -15.97 -0.04
CA ALA A 148 -5.59 -15.95 0.13
C ALA A 148 -4.99 -14.56 -0.21
N SER A 149 -5.84 -13.55 -0.29
CA SER A 149 -5.52 -12.18 -0.71
C SER A 149 -4.90 -12.11 -2.11
N VAL A 150 -5.16 -13.09 -2.98
CA VAL A 150 -4.71 -13.10 -4.38
C VAL A 150 -5.70 -12.33 -5.22
N LEU A 151 -5.22 -11.39 -6.03
CA LEU A 151 -6.10 -10.57 -6.85
C LEU A 151 -6.64 -11.44 -7.99
N CYS A 152 -7.96 -11.52 -8.09
CA CYS A 152 -8.65 -12.40 -9.01
C CYS A 152 -9.74 -11.66 -9.79
N ARG A 153 -10.13 -12.23 -10.94
CA ARG A 153 -11.29 -11.79 -11.72
C ARG A 153 -12.54 -12.53 -11.25
N TYR A 154 -13.63 -11.79 -11.09
CA TYR A 154 -14.96 -12.36 -10.86
C TYR A 154 -16.01 -11.65 -11.73
N ALA A 155 -17.18 -12.28 -11.85
CA ALA A 155 -18.33 -11.68 -12.52
C ALA A 155 -19.54 -11.70 -11.58
N TYR A 156 -20.19 -10.54 -11.42
CA TYR A 156 -21.38 -10.42 -10.60
C TYR A 156 -22.52 -9.75 -11.37
N PRO A 157 -23.77 -10.19 -11.14
CA PRO A 157 -24.93 -9.45 -11.59
C PRO A 157 -24.98 -8.08 -10.88
N GLU A 158 -25.55 -7.10 -11.56
CA GLU A 158 -25.59 -5.70 -11.10
C GLU A 158 -26.29 -5.52 -9.75
N ASP A 159 -27.30 -6.34 -9.44
CA ASP A 159 -28.04 -6.29 -8.19
C ASP A 159 -27.16 -6.62 -6.98
N VAL A 160 -26.18 -7.51 -7.13
CA VAL A 160 -25.18 -7.81 -6.09
C VAL A 160 -24.27 -6.61 -5.86
N ILE A 161 -23.83 -5.94 -6.93
CA ILE A 161 -23.00 -4.72 -6.83
C ILE A 161 -23.78 -3.59 -6.17
N ALA A 162 -25.04 -3.40 -6.55
CA ALA A 162 -25.92 -2.39 -5.95
C ALA A 162 -26.12 -2.67 -4.45
N ALA A 163 -26.43 -3.92 -4.08
CA ALA A 163 -26.61 -4.30 -2.67
C ALA A 163 -25.34 -4.08 -1.84
N ALA A 164 -24.17 -4.48 -2.37
CA ALA A 164 -22.90 -4.28 -1.69
C ALA A 164 -22.58 -2.79 -1.49
N TYR A 165 -22.86 -1.95 -2.50
CA TYR A 165 -22.63 -0.51 -2.42
C TYR A 165 -23.60 0.19 -1.46
N ASP A 166 -24.91 -0.06 -1.59
CA ASP A 166 -25.95 0.61 -0.81
C ASP A 166 -25.86 0.31 0.69
N ASN A 167 -25.33 -0.86 1.05
CA ASN A 167 -25.10 -1.24 2.45
C ASN A 167 -23.68 -0.90 2.94
N GLY A 168 -22.82 -0.37 2.07
CA GLY A 168 -21.50 0.14 2.45
C GLY A 168 -21.61 1.37 3.35
N LYS A 169 -20.71 1.48 4.34
CA LYS A 169 -20.67 2.65 5.25
C LYS A 169 -20.12 3.91 4.57
N LEU A 170 -19.21 3.76 3.62
CA LEU A 170 -18.57 4.89 2.94
C LEU A 170 -19.31 5.33 1.69
N ARG A 171 -19.75 4.40 0.82
CA ARG A 171 -20.47 4.71 -0.44
C ARG A 171 -19.75 5.75 -1.30
N HIS A 172 -18.51 5.45 -1.63
CA HIS A 172 -17.69 6.29 -2.50
C HIS A 172 -17.36 5.58 -3.80
N VAL A 173 -17.25 6.38 -4.84
CA VAL A 173 -16.74 6.00 -6.15
C VAL A 173 -15.40 6.68 -6.35
N SER A 174 -14.37 5.93 -6.72
CA SER A 174 -13.04 6.47 -6.97
C SER A 174 -12.44 5.97 -8.27
N TRP A 175 -11.75 6.84 -8.98
CA TRP A 175 -10.97 6.50 -10.17
C TRP A 175 -9.83 7.51 -10.33
N PHE A 176 -8.92 7.21 -11.23
CA PHE A 176 -7.73 8.04 -11.44
C PHE A 176 -7.65 8.43 -12.91
N PRO A 177 -8.23 9.57 -13.31
CA PRO A 177 -8.12 10.03 -14.67
C PRO A 177 -6.68 10.43 -14.98
N ALA A 178 -6.19 10.00 -16.13
CA ALA A 178 -4.95 10.49 -16.70
C ALA A 178 -5.19 11.87 -17.35
N GLY A 179 -4.28 12.80 -17.09
CA GLY A 179 -4.22 14.14 -17.66
C GLY A 179 -2.94 14.36 -18.47
N PRO A 180 -2.59 15.62 -18.75
CA PRO A 180 -1.34 15.96 -19.41
C PRO A 180 -0.14 15.41 -18.65
N TYR A 181 0.78 14.76 -19.35
CA TYR A 181 1.99 14.18 -18.80
C TYR A 181 3.22 14.66 -19.56
N ASP A 182 4.19 15.19 -18.82
CA ASP A 182 5.52 15.55 -19.31
C ASP A 182 6.56 14.78 -18.48
N ALA A 183 7.23 13.83 -19.13
CA ALA A 183 8.19 12.96 -18.47
C ALA A 183 9.38 13.72 -17.89
N ALA A 184 9.88 14.74 -18.59
CA ALA A 184 11.01 15.52 -18.09
C ALA A 184 10.59 16.34 -16.86
N ALA A 185 9.43 16.99 -16.92
CA ALA A 185 8.87 17.72 -15.79
C ALA A 185 8.58 16.81 -14.58
N ALA A 186 8.08 15.59 -14.82
CA ALA A 186 7.82 14.61 -13.77
C ALA A 186 9.11 14.18 -13.06
N VAL A 187 10.16 13.84 -13.81
CA VAL A 187 11.46 13.44 -13.26
C VAL A 187 12.05 14.56 -12.42
N THR A 188 12.18 15.77 -12.98
CA THR A 188 12.75 16.92 -12.28
C THR A 188 11.90 17.34 -11.07
N GLY A 189 10.58 17.40 -11.24
CA GLY A 189 9.64 17.83 -10.19
C GLY A 189 9.57 16.86 -9.02
N SER A 190 9.61 15.54 -9.27
CA SER A 190 9.66 14.54 -8.21
C SER A 190 11.03 14.48 -7.52
N ALA A 191 12.14 14.71 -8.24
CA ALA A 191 13.47 14.80 -7.63
C ALA A 191 13.59 16.00 -6.68
N ALA A 192 13.08 17.18 -7.10
CA ALA A 192 13.05 18.36 -6.25
C ALA A 192 12.16 18.14 -5.01
N ALA A 193 10.96 17.56 -5.19
CA ALA A 193 10.08 17.24 -4.07
C ALA A 193 10.68 16.21 -3.11
N PHE A 194 11.42 15.22 -3.62
CA PHE A 194 12.12 14.25 -2.78
C PHE A 194 13.24 14.90 -1.96
N SER A 195 13.96 15.86 -2.54
CA SER A 195 15.03 16.58 -1.84
C SER A 195 14.47 17.32 -0.61
N GLU A 196 13.28 17.90 -0.72
CA GLU A 196 12.57 18.48 0.42
C GLU A 196 12.15 17.43 1.46
N VAL A 197 11.71 16.25 1.02
CA VAL A 197 11.41 15.13 1.93
C VAL A 197 12.68 14.71 2.70
N LEU A 198 13.82 14.54 2.02
CA LEU A 198 15.09 14.17 2.66
C LEU A 198 15.59 15.22 3.67
N ARG A 199 15.38 16.50 3.37
CA ARG A 199 15.74 17.63 4.24
C ARG A 199 14.88 17.67 5.50
N ALA A 200 13.60 17.34 5.37
CA ALA A 200 12.65 17.31 6.48
C ALA A 200 12.64 15.97 7.23
N TYR A 201 13.27 14.93 6.68
CA TYR A 201 13.28 13.60 7.28
C TYR A 201 14.08 13.60 8.58
N ASP A 202 13.37 13.34 9.67
CA ASP A 202 13.89 13.20 11.02
C ASP A 202 13.27 11.95 11.64
N ASP A 203 14.11 11.06 12.13
CA ASP A 203 13.72 9.74 12.63
C ASP A 203 14.65 9.40 13.79
N THR A 204 14.07 9.13 14.96
CA THR A 204 14.82 8.76 16.16
C THR A 204 15.18 7.28 16.17
N TYR A 205 14.64 6.50 15.22
CA TYR A 205 14.77 5.05 15.14
C TYR A 205 14.16 4.31 16.34
N ALA A 206 13.20 4.92 17.05
CA ALA A 206 12.59 4.33 18.24
C ALA A 206 11.94 2.97 17.94
N LEU A 207 11.40 2.79 16.73
CA LEU A 207 10.88 1.50 16.28
C LEU A 207 11.96 0.41 16.29
N LEU A 208 13.15 0.70 15.75
CA LEU A 208 14.22 -0.29 15.57
C LEU A 208 14.96 -0.57 16.89
N GLU A 209 15.16 0.46 17.70
CA GLU A 209 15.81 0.34 19.02
C GLU A 209 14.89 -0.30 20.06
N GLY A 210 13.58 -0.03 20.02
CA GLY A 210 12.63 -0.46 21.03
C GLY A 210 12.12 -1.90 20.90
N VAL A 211 12.59 -2.68 19.92
CA VAL A 211 12.05 -4.02 19.64
C VAL A 211 12.28 -5.01 20.80
N GLU A 212 13.49 -5.02 21.37
CA GLU A 212 13.82 -5.92 22.48
C GLU A 212 12.94 -5.64 23.70
N ASP A 213 12.81 -4.37 24.07
CA ASP A 213 11.98 -3.92 25.19
C ASP A 213 10.50 -4.28 24.98
N LEU A 214 9.99 -4.09 23.75
CA LEU A 214 8.61 -4.42 23.44
C LEU A 214 8.36 -5.93 23.54
N LEU A 215 9.28 -6.76 23.04
CA LEU A 215 9.21 -8.22 23.15
C LEU A 215 9.36 -8.72 24.59
N GLY A 216 10.17 -8.03 25.41
CA GLY A 216 10.37 -8.32 26.83
C GLY A 216 9.26 -7.81 27.75
N THR A 217 8.30 -7.03 27.23
CA THR A 217 7.25 -6.40 28.04
C THR A 217 6.29 -7.43 28.63
N ARG A 218 6.25 -7.53 29.97
CA ARG A 218 5.40 -8.49 30.69
C ARG A 218 3.91 -8.16 30.68
N TRP A 219 3.55 -6.94 30.30
CA TRP A 219 2.17 -6.43 30.33
C TRP A 219 1.39 -6.68 29.03
N ILE A 220 2.08 -7.10 27.97
CA ILE A 220 1.50 -7.39 26.66
C ILE A 220 1.77 -8.86 26.34
N THR A 221 0.79 -9.57 25.79
CA THR A 221 1.00 -10.97 25.43
C THR A 221 2.04 -11.06 24.30
N PRO A 222 2.97 -12.04 24.33
CA PRO A 222 3.98 -12.19 23.27
C PRO A 222 3.37 -12.27 21.87
N ALA A 223 2.27 -13.00 21.73
CA ALA A 223 1.54 -13.11 20.46
C ALA A 223 1.07 -11.76 19.91
N ARG A 224 0.60 -10.86 20.78
CA ARG A 224 0.18 -9.50 20.38
C ARG A 224 1.38 -8.65 19.98
N THR A 225 2.46 -8.68 20.75
CA THR A 225 3.68 -7.94 20.41
C THR A 225 4.26 -8.40 19.08
N ILE A 226 4.38 -9.72 18.86
CA ILE A 226 4.90 -10.28 17.61
C ILE A 226 4.02 -9.87 16.44
N ALA A 227 2.69 -9.87 16.60
CA ALA A 227 1.77 -9.42 15.55
C ALA A 227 1.93 -7.93 15.20
N LEU A 228 2.06 -7.07 16.21
CA LEU A 228 2.27 -5.62 16.01
C LEU A 228 3.60 -5.35 15.31
N LEU A 229 4.68 -6.03 15.73
CA LEU A 229 5.99 -5.90 15.08
C LEU A 229 5.95 -6.43 13.65
N TYR A 230 5.30 -7.57 13.40
CA TYR A 230 5.13 -8.11 12.05
C TYR A 230 4.47 -7.08 11.13
N ASP A 231 3.38 -6.45 11.60
CA ASP A 231 2.68 -5.42 10.85
C ASP A 231 3.54 -4.17 10.63
N ALA A 232 4.26 -3.71 11.66
CA ALA A 232 5.16 -2.56 11.56
C ALA A 232 6.29 -2.80 10.53
N PHE A 233 6.94 -3.96 10.57
CA PHE A 233 8.00 -4.32 9.61
C PHE A 233 7.46 -4.60 8.21
N SER A 234 6.21 -5.05 8.07
CA SER A 234 5.52 -5.10 6.78
C SER A 234 5.36 -3.70 6.17
N VAL A 235 4.95 -2.71 6.97
CA VAL A 235 4.84 -1.30 6.50
C VAL A 235 6.22 -0.75 6.14
N TYR A 236 7.20 -0.99 7.01
CA TYR A 236 8.57 -0.53 6.82
C TYR A 236 9.16 -1.09 5.51
N GLU A 237 9.07 -2.41 5.28
CA GLU A 237 9.56 -3.05 4.05
C GLU A 237 8.95 -2.42 2.80
N GLY A 238 7.62 -2.29 2.73
CA GLY A 238 6.99 -1.78 1.52
C GLY A 238 7.19 -0.28 1.32
N SER A 239 7.34 0.51 2.38
CA SER A 239 7.81 1.90 2.29
C SER A 239 9.16 1.98 1.56
N ARG A 240 10.13 1.13 1.92
CA ARG A 240 11.47 1.09 1.29
C ARG A 240 11.41 0.53 -0.13
N ALA A 241 10.53 -0.44 -0.39
CA ALA A 241 10.30 -0.96 -1.73
C ALA A 241 9.73 0.10 -2.68
N CYS A 242 8.75 0.91 -2.24
CA CYS A 242 8.23 2.04 -2.99
C CYS A 242 9.31 3.10 -3.25
N LEU A 243 10.12 3.42 -2.23
CA LEU A 243 11.24 4.36 -2.38
C LEU A 243 12.29 3.85 -3.39
N ARG A 244 12.62 2.55 -3.33
CA ARG A 244 13.51 1.91 -4.31
C ARG A 244 12.97 2.02 -5.73
N ALA A 245 11.67 1.79 -5.92
CA ALA A 245 11.04 1.93 -7.23
C ALA A 245 11.10 3.38 -7.76
N PHE A 246 10.95 4.37 -6.87
CA PHE A 246 11.19 5.78 -7.20
C PHE A 246 12.65 6.04 -7.61
N VAL A 247 13.61 5.60 -6.80
CA VAL A 247 15.05 5.80 -7.04
C VAL A 247 15.49 5.15 -8.35
N ALA A 248 14.98 3.97 -8.69
CA ALA A 248 15.26 3.30 -9.96
C ALA A 248 14.79 4.12 -11.20
N ARG A 249 13.90 5.10 -11.02
CA ARG A 249 13.45 6.03 -12.08
C ARG A 249 14.15 7.39 -12.02
N GLN A 250 15.08 7.59 -11.10
CA GLN A 250 15.76 8.86 -10.88
C GLN A 250 17.25 8.75 -11.13
N PRO A 251 17.77 9.31 -12.24
CA PRO A 251 19.20 9.25 -12.56
C PRO A 251 20.11 9.78 -11.45
N ALA A 252 19.68 10.80 -10.70
CA ALA A 252 20.44 11.38 -9.60
C ALA A 252 20.68 10.40 -8.43
N TYR A 253 19.86 9.36 -8.29
CA TYR A 253 19.92 8.43 -7.17
C TYR A 253 20.31 7.00 -7.61
N ALA A 254 20.73 6.81 -8.86
CA ALA A 254 20.99 5.47 -9.44
C ALA A 254 21.95 4.62 -8.59
N ASP A 255 22.99 5.23 -8.02
CA ASP A 255 23.99 4.55 -7.19
C ASP A 255 23.45 4.10 -5.81
N VAL A 256 22.29 4.60 -5.40
CA VAL A 256 21.68 4.29 -4.10
C VAL A 256 20.71 3.10 -4.18
N GLU A 257 20.30 2.69 -5.39
CA GLU A 257 19.36 1.58 -5.60
C GLU A 257 19.80 0.26 -4.92
N PRO A 258 21.08 -0.15 -4.99
CA PRO A 258 21.53 -1.38 -4.34
C PRO A 258 21.41 -1.32 -2.81
N ALA A 259 21.69 -0.16 -2.20
CA ALA A 259 21.56 0.03 -0.76
C ALA A 259 20.10 -0.06 -0.32
N LEU A 260 19.17 0.54 -1.09
CA LEU A 260 17.73 0.39 -0.84
C LEU A 260 17.25 -1.06 -1.02
N ALA A 261 17.80 -1.79 -1.98
CA ALA A 261 17.50 -3.21 -2.16
C ALA A 261 17.93 -4.05 -0.94
N ASP A 262 19.10 -3.75 -0.36
CA ASP A 262 19.59 -4.36 0.88
C ASP A 262 18.64 -4.07 2.06
N LEU A 263 18.21 -2.82 2.24
CA LEU A 263 17.23 -2.45 3.29
C LEU A 263 15.94 -3.26 3.17
N VAL A 264 15.39 -3.40 1.97
CA VAL A 264 14.20 -4.21 1.71
C VAL A 264 14.44 -5.67 2.09
N GLY A 265 15.61 -6.23 1.74
CA GLY A 265 16.00 -7.58 2.12
C GLY A 265 16.06 -7.79 3.64
N ARG A 266 16.73 -6.87 4.35
CA ARG A 266 16.84 -6.91 5.82
C ARG A 266 15.48 -6.80 6.51
N CYS A 267 14.62 -5.90 6.04
CA CYS A 267 13.25 -5.77 6.55
C CYS A 267 12.46 -7.08 6.37
N ARG A 268 12.59 -7.70 5.20
CA ARG A 268 11.94 -8.99 4.90
C ARG A 268 12.43 -10.10 5.83
N ASP A 269 13.72 -10.13 6.13
CA ASP A 269 14.29 -11.14 7.04
C ASP A 269 13.76 -10.98 8.47
N ILE A 270 13.63 -9.74 8.96
CA ILE A 270 12.98 -9.46 10.25
C ILE A 270 11.51 -9.88 10.22
N ARG A 271 10.78 -9.47 9.19
CA ARG A 271 9.36 -9.83 8.98
C ARG A 271 9.17 -11.35 8.97
N ASN A 272 10.04 -12.10 8.28
CA ASN A 272 9.98 -13.56 8.20
C ASN A 272 10.23 -14.21 9.58
N GLN A 273 11.18 -13.70 10.37
CA GLN A 273 11.38 -14.18 11.74
C GLN A 273 10.13 -13.95 12.60
N LEU A 274 9.49 -12.79 12.49
CA LEU A 274 8.25 -12.47 13.21
C LEU A 274 7.06 -13.31 12.71
N MET A 275 6.99 -13.61 11.41
CA MET A 275 5.97 -14.50 10.83
C MET A 275 6.06 -15.92 11.40
N ILE A 276 7.28 -16.48 11.44
CA ILE A 276 7.54 -17.77 12.09
C ILE A 276 7.18 -17.67 13.58
N GLY A 277 7.59 -16.58 14.23
CA GLY A 277 7.28 -16.31 15.64
C GLY A 277 5.78 -16.25 15.93
N LYS A 278 4.98 -15.70 15.01
CA LYS A 278 3.52 -15.65 15.10
C LYS A 278 2.90 -17.04 15.03
N ALA A 279 3.46 -17.94 14.21
CA ALA A 279 2.99 -19.32 14.08
C ALA A 279 3.34 -20.18 15.31
N ILE A 280 4.51 -19.99 15.91
CA ILE A 280 4.98 -20.77 17.07
C ILE A 280 4.68 -20.12 18.43
N GLY A 281 4.24 -18.86 18.45
CA GLY A 281 3.89 -18.09 19.65
C GLY A 281 5.07 -17.46 20.40
N GLN A 282 6.29 -17.53 19.86
CA GLN A 282 7.51 -17.01 20.49
C GLN A 282 8.56 -16.63 19.44
N VAL A 283 9.46 -15.71 19.77
CA VAL A 283 10.59 -15.32 18.91
C VAL A 283 11.84 -15.11 19.77
N ASP A 284 13.01 -15.31 19.17
CA ASP A 284 14.28 -14.95 19.79
C ASP A 284 14.44 -13.42 19.75
N ALA A 285 14.14 -12.76 20.86
CA ALA A 285 14.17 -11.31 20.96
C ALA A 285 15.56 -10.73 20.70
N PHE A 286 16.62 -11.40 21.16
CA PHE A 286 17.99 -10.95 20.94
C PHE A 286 18.36 -10.99 19.45
N ARG A 287 17.99 -12.07 18.76
CA ARG A 287 18.22 -12.20 17.31
C ARG A 287 17.47 -11.14 16.51
N VAL A 288 16.21 -10.88 16.85
CA VAL A 288 15.42 -9.85 16.17
C VAL A 288 16.00 -8.46 16.44
N ALA A 289 16.37 -8.15 17.69
CA ALA A 289 16.97 -6.88 18.05
C ALA A 289 18.32 -6.65 17.33
N ALA A 290 19.16 -7.67 17.23
CA ALA A 290 20.41 -7.61 16.46
C ALA A 290 20.16 -7.29 14.99
N ALA A 291 19.17 -7.94 14.37
CA ALA A 291 18.78 -7.65 12.98
C ALA A 291 18.24 -6.21 12.82
N CYS A 292 17.52 -5.68 13.81
CA CYS A 292 17.05 -4.29 13.80
C CYS A 292 18.20 -3.28 13.93
N ALA A 293 19.22 -3.59 14.75
CA ALA A 293 20.42 -2.77 14.86
C ALA A 293 21.21 -2.73 13.54
N GLU A 294 21.34 -3.87 12.85
CA GLU A 294 21.96 -3.91 11.52
C GLU A 294 21.16 -3.12 10.48
N LEU A 295 19.82 -3.27 10.49
CA LEU A 295 18.94 -2.50 9.60
C LEU A 295 19.08 -1.00 9.84
N ARG A 296 19.13 -0.55 11.10
CA ARG A 296 19.34 0.86 11.45
C ARG A 296 20.64 1.38 10.86
N ALA A 297 21.76 0.69 11.09
CA ALA A 297 23.06 1.12 10.59
C ALA A 297 23.05 1.25 9.05
N ALA A 298 22.44 0.28 8.36
CA ALA A 298 22.27 0.34 6.91
C ALA A 298 21.37 1.51 6.46
N GLU A 299 20.30 1.82 7.20
CA GLU A 299 19.41 2.94 6.89
C GLU A 299 20.13 4.28 7.06
N GLU A 300 20.87 4.45 8.16
CA GLU A 300 21.68 5.65 8.40
C GLU A 300 22.70 5.90 7.28
N ASP A 301 23.38 4.86 6.82
CA ASP A 301 24.33 4.96 5.70
C ASP A 301 23.63 5.24 4.37
N THR A 302 22.48 4.60 4.12
CA THR A 302 21.66 4.87 2.93
C THR A 302 21.16 6.32 2.91
N LEU A 303 20.72 6.86 4.04
CA LEU A 303 20.28 8.26 4.14
C LEU A 303 21.42 9.25 3.91
N LYS A 304 22.65 8.93 4.34
CA LYS A 304 23.84 9.75 4.00
C LYS A 304 24.07 9.77 2.49
N LEU A 305 23.97 8.62 1.83
CA LEU A 305 24.09 8.52 0.37
C LEU A 305 23.00 9.33 -0.34
N LEU A 306 21.73 9.16 0.06
CA LEU A 306 20.60 9.91 -0.50
C LEU A 306 20.81 11.43 -0.35
N ARG A 307 21.22 11.90 0.83
CA ARG A 307 21.47 13.32 1.08
C ARG A 307 22.68 13.87 0.32
N GLY A 308 23.71 13.05 0.12
CA GLY A 308 24.89 13.42 -0.68
C GLY A 308 24.60 13.59 -2.17
N GLN A 309 23.55 12.92 -2.67
CA GLN A 309 23.10 13.02 -4.07
C GLN A 309 21.96 14.04 -4.27
N GLY A 310 21.21 14.37 -3.21
CA GLY A 310 20.13 15.36 -3.21
C GLY A 310 20.54 16.79 -2.79
N GLY A 311 21.82 17.01 -2.50
CA GLY A 311 22.38 18.31 -2.08
C GLY A 311 23.23 18.95 -3.17
N ALA A 312 22.59 19.63 -4.14
CA ALA A 312 23.24 20.57 -5.07
C ALA A 312 22.30 21.74 -5.37
#